data_AF-A0A1C5VI40-F1
#
_entry.id   AF-A0A1C5VI40-F1
#
_cell.length_a   1.000
_cell.length_b   1.000
_cell.length_c   1.000
_cell.angle_alpha   90.00
_cell.angle_beta   90.00
_cell.angle_gamma   90.00
#
_symmetry.space_group_name_H-M   'P 1'
#
loop_
_entity.id
_entity.type
_entity.pdbx_description
1 polymer ?
#
loop_
_entity_poly.entity_id
_entity_poly.type
_entity_poly.pdbx_seq_one_letter_code
_entity_poly.pdbx_strand_id
1 'polypeptide(L)'
;MVSLHRKRKIISIWTLLVVLFLVICPNVYAAESNVHFGSESYHYEMGETFPIGVYVEADEPIGSYSVCIEYDPEILEYHSGGDSHQDGKVYIEGGDEKESYKRMVYFNPLKEEATELKLTELIIKSEDGERHTVTAQASAPVSLGDAIAEEPQTDPAEDKPEQSDVKEPEENVTSDQVPAEEDYNSDTGMIQKIKNVLNGLPGSKWMYVIGGIAILLLLAAVIAMFHIRAIRRRRKRRQRIKERQRQKQELMGASARRKAQENVPKVSGQKTDRKTEKTGSGAEKQKKSAKKTPVVISVQDVCMYFKIALDGSDSLKEYMIRALKHQNKFRELKALDHISFDVHQGEVVGIIGTNGSGKSTLLKIVSGAMGPTSGKVIANKKKIQLLTLGTGFDRELTARENVYLNGAIIGYTKEYIDEKYDEIVKFAELEGFMEERVKNFSSGMVSRLGFAIATMRDTPDVLILDEVLSVGDMFFRKKSHARIQEMIHSGATVLIVSHSTDTILKNCTKAVWIEKGVQKMVGAPKEVCAAYQAYGQGDR
;
A
#
# COMPACT_ATOMS: atom_id res chain seq x y z
N MET A 1 0.30 -35.04 -59.19
CA MET A 1 0.84 -33.90 -58.39
C MET A 1 -0.21 -33.08 -57.64
N VAL A 2 -1.30 -32.61 -58.28
CA VAL A 2 -2.27 -31.61 -57.73
C VAL A 2 -2.69 -31.83 -56.26
N SER A 3 -2.97 -33.08 -55.85
CA SER A 3 -3.42 -33.43 -54.49
C SER A 3 -2.47 -32.95 -53.36
N LEU A 4 -1.15 -33.17 -53.48
CA LEU A 4 -0.20 -32.72 -52.45
C LEU A 4 -0.11 -31.19 -52.38
N HIS A 5 -0.31 -30.49 -53.50
CA HIS A 5 -0.24 -29.04 -53.52
C HIS A 5 -1.46 -28.41 -52.82
N ARG A 6 -2.66 -28.98 -52.98
CA ARG A 6 -3.85 -28.63 -52.16
C ARG A 6 -3.59 -28.92 -50.68
N LYS A 7 -3.08 -30.11 -50.32
CA LYS A 7 -2.80 -30.47 -48.91
C LYS A 7 -1.79 -29.53 -48.24
N ARG A 8 -0.70 -29.15 -48.93
CA ARG A 8 0.27 -28.18 -48.40
C ARG A 8 -0.33 -26.78 -48.21
N LYS A 9 -1.14 -26.27 -49.15
CA LYS A 9 -1.85 -24.99 -48.97
C LYS A 9 -2.84 -25.02 -47.79
N ILE A 10 -3.58 -26.12 -47.63
CA ILE A 10 -4.49 -26.29 -46.48
C ILE A 10 -3.69 -26.25 -45.17
N ILE A 11 -2.62 -27.03 -45.06
CA ILE A 11 -1.77 -27.03 -43.85
C ILE A 11 -1.18 -25.64 -43.59
N SER A 12 -0.66 -24.93 -44.60
CA SER A 12 -0.09 -23.59 -44.39
C SER A 12 -1.15 -22.56 -43.98
N ILE A 13 -2.37 -22.64 -44.52
CA ILE A 13 -3.50 -21.77 -44.14
C ILE A 13 -3.93 -22.09 -42.70
N TRP A 14 -4.00 -23.35 -42.29
CA TRP A 14 -4.31 -23.71 -40.90
C TRP A 14 -3.21 -23.32 -39.92
N THR A 15 -1.92 -23.44 -40.27
CA THR A 15 -0.85 -22.90 -39.41
C THR A 15 -0.87 -21.38 -39.36
N LEU A 16 -1.21 -20.70 -40.46
CA LEU A 16 -1.39 -19.25 -40.47
C LEU A 16 -2.55 -18.84 -39.57
N LEU A 17 -3.70 -19.52 -39.67
CA LEU A 17 -4.88 -19.29 -38.82
C LEU A 17 -4.61 -19.61 -37.35
N VAL A 18 -3.83 -20.65 -37.01
CA VAL A 18 -3.45 -20.94 -35.62
C VAL A 18 -2.46 -19.91 -35.08
N VAL A 19 -1.50 -19.44 -35.88
CA VAL A 19 -0.63 -18.32 -35.47
C VAL A 19 -1.42 -17.02 -35.34
N LEU A 20 -2.37 -16.76 -36.25
CA LEU A 20 -3.26 -15.60 -36.19
C LEU A 20 -4.17 -15.67 -34.97
N PHE A 21 -4.70 -16.85 -34.62
CA PHE A 21 -5.51 -17.08 -33.42
C PHE A 21 -4.66 -17.02 -32.13
N LEU A 22 -3.35 -17.27 -32.19
CA LEU A 22 -2.42 -17.08 -31.07
C LEU A 22 -1.85 -15.64 -30.97
N VAL A 23 -2.15 -14.78 -31.94
CA VAL A 23 -1.73 -13.36 -32.00
C VAL A 23 -2.92 -12.40 -31.90
N ILE A 24 -4.13 -12.87 -32.25
CA ILE A 24 -5.42 -12.17 -32.19
C ILE A 24 -6.40 -13.02 -31.36
N CYS A 25 -5.90 -13.68 -30.31
CA CYS A 25 -6.75 -13.99 -29.15
C CYS A 25 -6.72 -12.73 -28.29
N PRO A 26 -7.83 -12.00 -28.09
CA PRO A 26 -7.86 -10.94 -27.09
C PRO A 26 -7.61 -11.58 -25.73
N ASN A 27 -6.87 -10.90 -24.86
CA ASN A 27 -6.78 -11.28 -23.45
C ASN A 27 -8.11 -10.91 -22.78
N VAL A 28 -9.16 -11.72 -23.01
CA VAL A 28 -10.45 -11.59 -22.29
C VAL A 28 -10.28 -12.11 -20.85
N TYR A 29 -9.43 -11.44 -20.09
CA TYR A 29 -9.64 -11.23 -18.68
C TYR A 29 -10.69 -10.13 -18.53
N ALA A 30 -11.64 -10.31 -17.62
CA ALA A 30 -12.44 -9.18 -17.17
C ALA A 30 -11.52 -8.30 -16.31
N ALA A 31 -11.19 -7.11 -16.79
CA ALA A 31 -10.52 -6.12 -15.98
C ALA A 31 -11.49 -5.66 -14.89
N GLU A 32 -11.28 -6.09 -13.65
CA GLU A 32 -12.03 -5.55 -12.50
C GLU A 32 -11.53 -4.12 -12.25
N SER A 33 -12.36 -3.15 -12.64
CA SER A 33 -12.12 -1.72 -12.45
C SER A 33 -13.30 -1.09 -11.71
N ASN A 34 -13.01 -0.33 -10.66
CA ASN A 34 -13.97 0.22 -9.73
C ASN A 34 -13.91 1.76 -9.73
N VAL A 35 -15.07 2.42 -9.66
CA VAL A 35 -15.18 3.87 -9.49
C VAL A 35 -16.09 4.16 -8.32
N HIS A 36 -15.59 4.93 -7.37
CA HIS A 36 -16.31 5.23 -6.14
C HIS A 36 -16.06 6.66 -5.65
N PHE A 37 -16.99 7.15 -4.86
CA PHE A 37 -16.85 8.39 -4.12
C PHE A 37 -15.91 8.20 -2.90
N GLY A 38 -15.24 9.28 -2.49
CA GLY A 38 -14.32 9.27 -1.34
C GLY A 38 -14.95 9.17 0.04
N SER A 39 -16.27 9.30 0.10
CA SER A 39 -17.13 9.23 1.28
C SER A 39 -18.47 8.63 0.87
N GLU A 40 -19.16 7.97 1.81
CA GLU A 40 -20.49 7.39 1.60
C GLU A 40 -21.59 8.46 1.56
N SER A 41 -21.43 9.52 2.36
CA SER A 41 -22.21 10.76 2.30
C SER A 41 -21.29 11.97 2.16
N TYR A 42 -21.86 13.10 1.75
CA TYR A 42 -21.22 14.42 1.86
C TYR A 42 -22.13 15.40 2.57
N HIS A 43 -21.52 16.36 3.26
CA HIS A 43 -22.23 17.43 3.94
C HIS A 43 -21.70 18.79 3.47
N TYR A 44 -22.60 19.77 3.37
CA TYR A 44 -22.29 21.13 2.94
C TYR A 44 -22.81 22.17 3.95
N GLU A 45 -22.21 23.36 3.91
CA GLU A 45 -22.69 24.57 4.60
C GLU A 45 -23.10 25.60 3.54
N MET A 46 -24.19 26.33 3.75
CA MET A 46 -24.71 27.26 2.73
C MET A 46 -23.73 28.41 2.47
N GLY A 47 -23.37 28.58 1.20
CA GLY A 47 -22.39 29.59 0.76
C GLY A 47 -20.92 29.13 0.79
N GLU A 48 -20.61 27.90 1.23
CA GLU A 48 -19.28 27.32 1.11
C GLU A 48 -19.19 26.29 -0.04
N THR A 49 -18.07 26.32 -0.78
CA THR A 49 -17.78 25.35 -1.85
C THR A 49 -17.21 24.06 -1.25
N PHE A 50 -17.92 22.94 -1.38
CA PHE A 50 -17.54 21.67 -0.76
C PHE A 50 -16.89 20.67 -1.76
N PRO A 51 -15.90 19.86 -1.32
CA PRO A 51 -15.14 18.97 -2.19
C PRO A 51 -15.62 17.50 -2.19
N ILE A 52 -15.99 17.00 -3.36
CA ILE A 52 -16.28 15.59 -3.67
C ILE A 52 -15.00 14.89 -4.12
N GLY A 53 -14.67 13.75 -3.53
CA GLY A 53 -13.58 12.89 -4.00
C GLY A 53 -14.11 11.83 -4.97
N VAL A 54 -13.47 11.67 -6.13
CA VAL A 54 -13.72 10.53 -7.05
C VAL A 54 -12.42 9.75 -7.24
N TYR A 55 -12.54 8.42 -7.14
CA TYR A 55 -11.45 7.47 -7.25
C TYR A 55 -11.74 6.51 -8.39
N VAL A 56 -10.72 6.22 -9.20
CA VAL A 56 -10.74 5.21 -10.27
C VAL A 56 -9.60 4.24 -9.99
N GLU A 57 -9.91 2.97 -9.76
CA GLU A 57 -8.93 1.92 -9.45
C GLU A 57 -9.15 0.73 -10.40
N ALA A 58 -8.08 0.08 -10.87
CA ALA A 58 -8.14 -1.13 -11.70
C ALA A 58 -6.94 -2.06 -11.45
N ASP A 59 -7.15 -3.36 -11.65
CA ASP A 59 -6.11 -4.40 -11.52
C ASP A 59 -5.01 -4.33 -12.60
N GLU A 60 -5.20 -3.53 -13.67
CA GLU A 60 -4.23 -3.29 -14.74
C GLU A 60 -4.06 -1.78 -15.03
N PRO A 61 -2.91 -1.34 -15.60
CA PRO A 61 -2.67 0.07 -15.93
C PRO A 61 -3.72 0.68 -16.85
N ILE A 62 -4.36 1.77 -16.40
CA ILE A 62 -5.38 2.49 -17.16
C ILE A 62 -4.67 3.46 -18.12
N GLY A 63 -4.77 3.19 -19.42
CA GLY A 63 -4.23 4.05 -20.48
C GLY A 63 -5.03 5.35 -20.64
N SER A 64 -6.37 5.28 -20.57
CA SER A 64 -7.22 6.46 -20.36
C SER A 64 -8.54 6.10 -19.69
N TYR A 65 -9.08 6.98 -18.85
CA TYR A 65 -10.46 6.92 -18.34
C TYR A 65 -11.24 8.19 -18.69
N SER A 66 -12.55 8.05 -18.75
CA SER A 66 -13.53 9.14 -18.67
C SER A 66 -14.64 8.71 -17.72
N VAL A 67 -15.04 9.58 -16.78
CA VAL A 67 -16.03 9.30 -15.72
C VAL A 67 -17.08 10.41 -15.67
N CYS A 68 -18.35 10.04 -15.60
CA CYS A 68 -19.48 10.97 -15.45
C CYS A 68 -20.02 10.98 -14.01
N ILE A 69 -20.07 12.15 -13.38
CA ILE A 69 -20.89 12.44 -12.19
C ILE A 69 -22.18 13.11 -12.65
N GLU A 70 -23.33 12.55 -12.29
CA GLU A 70 -24.63 13.20 -12.34
C GLU A 70 -24.98 13.83 -10.97
N TYR A 71 -25.58 15.01 -11.01
CA TYR A 71 -26.00 15.82 -9.85
C TYR A 71 -27.28 16.59 -10.18
N ASP A 72 -28.01 17.05 -9.17
CA ASP A 72 -29.19 17.90 -9.36
C ASP A 72 -28.78 19.38 -9.53
N PRO A 73 -28.97 20.00 -10.72
CA PRO A 73 -28.57 21.38 -10.98
C PRO A 73 -29.48 22.43 -10.34
N GLU A 74 -30.64 22.06 -9.78
CA GLU A 74 -31.44 22.99 -8.97
C GLU A 74 -30.92 23.10 -7.53
N ILE A 75 -30.25 22.06 -7.02
CA ILE A 75 -29.77 21.98 -5.63
C ILE A 75 -28.28 22.30 -5.52
N LEU A 76 -27.47 21.90 -6.52
CA LEU A 76 -26.02 22.10 -6.54
C LEU A 76 -25.56 22.77 -7.84
N GLU A 77 -24.60 23.70 -7.75
CA GLU A 77 -23.87 24.25 -8.89
C GLU A 77 -22.47 23.62 -8.97
N TYR A 78 -22.05 23.19 -10.15
CA TYR A 78 -20.67 22.75 -10.39
C TYR A 78 -19.71 23.96 -10.38
N HIS A 79 -18.70 23.93 -9.50
CA HIS A 79 -17.72 25.00 -9.37
C HIS A 79 -16.41 24.70 -10.11
N SER A 80 -15.76 23.55 -9.85
CA SER A 80 -14.46 23.22 -10.48
C SER A 80 -14.05 21.75 -10.32
N GLY A 81 -13.00 21.32 -11.04
CA GLY A 81 -12.31 20.04 -10.82
C GLY A 81 -12.69 18.87 -11.74
N GLY A 82 -13.70 19.05 -12.58
CA GLY A 82 -13.92 18.25 -13.79
C GLY A 82 -13.27 18.87 -15.03
N ASP A 83 -13.07 18.07 -16.06
CA ASP A 83 -12.45 18.46 -17.33
C ASP A 83 -13.49 19.05 -18.31
N SER A 84 -14.76 18.68 -18.17
CA SER A 84 -15.91 19.39 -18.76
C SER A 84 -17.16 19.21 -17.92
N HIS A 85 -18.19 20.02 -18.16
CA HIS A 85 -19.50 19.87 -17.51
C HIS A 85 -20.62 20.29 -18.50
N GLN A 86 -21.81 19.75 -18.27
CA GLN A 86 -23.04 20.12 -18.96
C GLN A 86 -24.22 19.84 -18.02
N ASP A 87 -24.94 20.90 -17.63
CA ASP A 87 -26.24 20.90 -16.94
C ASP A 87 -26.65 19.59 -16.23
N GLY A 88 -26.30 19.47 -14.94
CA GLY A 88 -26.51 18.26 -14.13
C GLY A 88 -25.46 17.16 -14.32
N LYS A 89 -24.44 17.34 -15.18
CA LYS A 89 -23.34 16.38 -15.39
C LYS A 89 -21.95 17.02 -15.34
N VAL A 90 -21.00 16.34 -14.70
CA VAL A 90 -19.56 16.67 -14.69
C VAL A 90 -18.76 15.48 -15.22
N TYR A 91 -17.89 15.72 -16.19
CA TYR A 91 -17.00 14.71 -16.75
C TYR A 91 -15.56 14.91 -16.26
N ILE A 92 -14.93 13.80 -15.87
CA ILE A 92 -13.55 13.75 -15.39
C ILE A 92 -12.74 12.83 -16.31
N GLU A 93 -11.63 13.31 -16.87
CA GLU A 93 -10.79 12.53 -17.78
C GLU A 93 -9.33 12.43 -17.28
N GLY A 94 -8.62 11.42 -17.76
CA GLY A 94 -7.21 11.24 -17.44
C GLY A 94 -6.63 9.92 -17.93
N GLY A 95 -5.36 9.68 -17.59
CA GLY A 95 -4.63 8.47 -17.98
C GLY A 95 -3.15 8.77 -18.17
N ASP A 96 -2.29 8.03 -17.47
CA ASP A 96 -0.84 7.96 -17.66
C ASP A 96 -0.28 6.64 -17.08
N GLU A 97 -0.87 5.52 -17.50
CA GLU A 97 -0.40 4.15 -17.26
C GLU A 97 -0.28 3.76 -15.77
N LYS A 98 -1.20 4.25 -14.93
CA LYS A 98 -1.32 3.85 -13.51
C LYS A 98 -2.53 2.96 -13.24
N GLU A 99 -2.40 2.18 -12.18
CA GLU A 99 -3.43 1.31 -11.59
C GLU A 99 -4.51 2.11 -10.83
N SER A 100 -4.23 3.36 -10.41
CA SER A 100 -5.20 4.19 -9.68
C SER A 100 -5.04 5.70 -9.86
N TYR A 101 -6.17 6.41 -9.77
CA TYR A 101 -6.30 7.86 -9.89
C TYR A 101 -7.27 8.41 -8.85
N LYS A 102 -7.00 9.64 -8.42
CA LYS A 102 -7.89 10.44 -7.58
C LYS A 102 -8.10 11.82 -8.22
N ARG A 103 -9.34 12.29 -8.21
CA ARG A 103 -9.74 13.65 -8.59
C ARG A 103 -10.62 14.25 -7.48
N MET A 104 -10.64 15.57 -7.41
CA MET A 104 -11.50 16.33 -6.51
C MET A 104 -12.37 17.25 -7.35
N VAL A 105 -13.68 17.10 -7.24
CA VAL A 105 -14.70 17.93 -7.89
C VAL A 105 -15.35 18.80 -6.82
N TYR A 106 -15.66 20.05 -7.13
CA TYR A 106 -16.12 21.05 -6.20
C TYR A 106 -17.51 21.54 -6.61
N PHE A 107 -18.42 21.67 -5.64
CA PHE A 107 -19.78 22.15 -5.85
C PHE A 107 -20.13 23.27 -4.86
N ASN A 108 -21.01 24.17 -5.26
CA ASN A 108 -21.68 25.15 -4.40
C ASN A 108 -23.12 24.67 -4.14
N PRO A 109 -23.64 24.75 -2.90
CA PRO A 109 -25.06 24.50 -2.65
C PRO A 109 -25.92 25.72 -3.01
N LEU A 110 -27.03 25.50 -3.71
CA LEU A 110 -27.99 26.51 -4.16
C LEU A 110 -29.26 26.55 -3.27
N LYS A 111 -29.65 25.41 -2.70
CA LYS A 111 -30.80 25.23 -1.81
C LYS A 111 -30.40 24.42 -0.58
N GLU A 112 -31.12 24.62 0.53
CA GLU A 112 -31.01 23.82 1.77
C GLU A 112 -31.79 22.48 1.63
N GLU A 113 -31.54 21.75 0.55
CA GLU A 113 -32.23 20.50 0.20
C GLU A 113 -31.24 19.32 0.12
N ALA A 114 -31.69 18.13 0.48
CA ALA A 114 -30.90 16.91 0.35
C ALA A 114 -30.97 16.38 -1.10
N THR A 115 -29.84 15.96 -1.66
CA THR A 115 -29.74 15.43 -3.02
C THR A 115 -28.79 14.22 -3.07
N GLU A 116 -28.56 13.66 -4.27
CA GLU A 116 -27.78 12.43 -4.47
C GLU A 116 -26.87 12.57 -5.69
N LEU A 117 -25.56 12.42 -5.50
CA LEU A 117 -24.58 12.34 -6.58
C LEU A 117 -24.51 10.92 -7.14
N LYS A 118 -24.38 10.76 -8.45
CA LYS A 118 -24.37 9.44 -9.13
C LYS A 118 -23.20 9.31 -10.09
N LEU A 119 -22.41 8.25 -9.95
CA LEU A 119 -21.43 7.84 -10.95
C LEU A 119 -22.13 6.91 -11.93
N THR A 120 -22.34 7.35 -13.17
CA THR A 120 -23.20 6.66 -14.16
C THR A 120 -22.45 6.03 -15.32
N GLU A 121 -21.29 6.57 -15.70
CA GLU A 121 -20.44 6.03 -16.76
C GLU A 121 -18.97 6.00 -16.33
N LEU A 122 -18.30 4.88 -16.59
CA LEU A 122 -16.84 4.77 -16.68
C LEU A 122 -16.49 4.22 -18.06
N ILE A 123 -15.65 4.94 -18.82
CA ILE A 123 -15.07 4.46 -20.07
C ILE A 123 -13.56 4.35 -19.90
N ILE A 124 -13.06 3.12 -19.71
CA ILE A 124 -11.62 2.82 -19.69
C ILE A 124 -11.16 2.42 -21.10
N LYS A 125 -9.93 2.82 -21.44
CA LYS A 125 -9.13 2.22 -22.51
C LYS A 125 -7.88 1.60 -21.91
N SER A 126 -7.66 0.32 -22.19
CA SER A 126 -6.41 -0.37 -21.85
C SER A 126 -5.28 0.05 -22.79
N GLU A 127 -4.04 -0.32 -22.46
CA GLU A 127 -2.82 -0.08 -23.26
C GLU A 127 -2.96 -0.63 -24.70
N ASP A 128 -3.58 -1.81 -24.85
CA ASP A 128 -3.89 -2.46 -26.15
C ASP A 128 -4.98 -1.73 -26.96
N GLY A 129 -5.61 -0.67 -26.42
CA GLY A 129 -6.60 0.16 -27.10
C GLY A 129 -8.04 -0.36 -27.07
N GLU A 130 -8.31 -1.51 -26.44
CA GLU A 130 -9.67 -1.98 -26.19
C GLU A 130 -10.42 -1.02 -25.26
N ARG A 131 -11.70 -0.76 -25.58
CA ARG A 131 -12.60 0.08 -24.77
C ARG A 131 -13.44 -0.80 -23.85
N HIS A 132 -13.31 -0.60 -22.55
CA HIS A 132 -14.16 -1.20 -21.53
C HIS A 132 -15.08 -0.10 -20.99
N THR A 133 -16.34 -0.10 -21.43
CA THR A 133 -17.40 0.66 -20.75
C THR A 133 -17.84 -0.15 -19.56
N VAL A 134 -17.59 0.36 -18.36
CA VAL A 134 -18.11 -0.18 -17.11
C VAL A 134 -19.24 0.72 -16.65
N THR A 135 -20.42 0.14 -16.47
CA THR A 135 -21.56 0.84 -15.87
C THR A 135 -21.26 1.03 -14.40
N ALA A 136 -20.71 2.19 -14.04
CA ALA A 136 -20.60 2.60 -12.65
C ALA A 136 -22.02 2.67 -12.06
N GLN A 137 -22.18 2.16 -10.84
CA GLN A 137 -23.41 2.25 -10.05
C GLN A 137 -23.04 2.54 -8.59
N ALA A 138 -22.43 3.70 -8.39
CA ALA A 138 -22.13 4.23 -7.07
C ALA A 138 -22.85 5.57 -6.91
N SER A 139 -23.58 5.73 -5.82
CA SER A 139 -24.18 7.02 -5.44
C SER A 139 -23.72 7.45 -4.05
N ALA A 140 -23.87 8.73 -3.75
CA ALA A 140 -23.62 9.29 -2.42
C ALA A 140 -24.64 10.40 -2.11
N PRO A 141 -25.45 10.29 -1.03
CA PRO A 141 -26.29 11.38 -0.58
C PRO A 141 -25.48 12.61 -0.14
N VAL A 142 -26.08 13.77 -0.34
CA VAL A 142 -25.52 15.09 -0.05
C VAL A 142 -26.54 15.91 0.73
N SER A 143 -26.18 16.41 1.92
CA SER A 143 -27.13 17.12 2.80
C SER A 143 -26.51 18.29 3.57
N LEU A 144 -27.37 19.16 4.10
CA LEU A 144 -26.95 20.28 4.96
C LEU A 144 -26.34 19.76 6.28
N GLY A 145 -25.19 20.34 6.66
CA GLY A 145 -24.31 19.87 7.73
C GLY A 145 -24.75 20.09 9.18
N ASP A 146 -26.01 19.81 9.53
CA ASP A 146 -26.48 19.77 10.94
C ASP A 146 -27.57 18.71 11.20
N ALA A 147 -27.91 17.88 10.21
CA ALA A 147 -28.94 16.84 10.35
C ALA A 147 -28.43 15.64 11.18
N ILE A 148 -28.84 15.56 12.45
CA ILE A 148 -28.76 14.33 13.24
C ILE A 148 -29.61 13.26 12.53
N ALA A 149 -28.97 12.20 12.06
CA ALA A 149 -29.68 11.03 11.54
C ALA A 149 -30.27 10.24 12.71
N GLU A 150 -31.58 10.39 12.94
CA GLU A 150 -32.35 9.36 13.63
C GLU A 150 -32.35 8.11 12.73
N GLU A 151 -31.84 6.99 13.24
CA GLU A 151 -31.85 5.72 12.52
C GLU A 151 -33.31 5.27 12.27
N PRO A 152 -33.65 4.78 11.06
CA PRO A 152 -34.97 4.19 10.82
C PRO A 152 -35.18 2.97 11.72
N GLN A 153 -36.05 3.10 12.73
CA GLN A 153 -36.37 2.01 13.64
C GLN A 153 -37.02 0.85 12.87
N THR A 154 -36.32 -0.29 12.83
CA THR A 154 -36.89 -1.57 12.38
C THR A 154 -37.25 -2.41 13.60
N ASP A 155 -38.53 -2.42 13.96
CA ASP A 155 -39.07 -3.25 15.05
C ASP A 155 -38.86 -4.75 14.79
N PRO A 156 -38.66 -5.57 15.84
CA PRO A 156 -38.34 -6.99 15.69
C PRO A 156 -39.59 -7.83 15.37
N ALA A 157 -39.63 -8.41 14.16
CA ALA A 157 -40.64 -9.39 13.80
C ALA A 157 -40.40 -10.75 14.48
N GLU A 158 -41.45 -11.36 15.04
CA GLU A 158 -41.38 -12.54 15.91
C GLU A 158 -41.22 -13.87 15.15
N ASP A 159 -40.59 -14.84 15.82
CA ASP A 159 -40.51 -16.27 15.42
C ASP A 159 -41.69 -17.07 16.01
N LYS A 160 -42.53 -17.71 15.17
CA LYS A 160 -43.00 -19.13 15.28
C LYS A 160 -44.06 -19.54 14.22
N PRO A 161 -44.37 -20.85 14.03
CA PRO A 161 -44.55 -21.40 12.68
C PRO A 161 -45.83 -22.26 12.50
N GLU A 162 -45.76 -23.21 11.54
CA GLU A 162 -46.59 -24.41 11.32
C GLU A 162 -47.64 -24.38 10.18
N GLN A 163 -47.55 -25.41 9.31
CA GLN A 163 -48.64 -26.22 8.71
C GLN A 163 -49.66 -25.53 7.74
N SER A 164 -50.29 -26.21 6.75
CA SER A 164 -50.17 -27.58 6.18
C SER A 164 -50.86 -27.69 4.79
N ASP A 165 -50.66 -28.83 4.10
CA ASP A 165 -51.50 -29.42 3.01
C ASP A 165 -51.59 -28.64 1.66
N VAL A 166 -51.82 -29.23 0.48
CA VAL A 166 -52.53 -30.47 0.08
C VAL A 166 -51.84 -31.20 -1.11
N LYS A 167 -51.85 -32.55 -1.04
CA LYS A 167 -51.81 -33.67 -2.05
C LYS A 167 -51.74 -33.37 -3.58
N GLU A 168 -50.98 -34.11 -4.40
CA GLU A 168 -51.04 -35.57 -4.80
C GLU A 168 -52.26 -35.95 -5.67
N PRO A 169 -52.28 -37.07 -6.44
CA PRO A 169 -51.31 -38.19 -6.59
C PRO A 169 -50.55 -38.09 -7.96
N GLU A 170 -49.90 -39.09 -8.62
CA GLU A 170 -49.76 -40.57 -8.57
C GLU A 170 -48.24 -40.94 -8.67
N GLU A 171 -47.68 -42.06 -8.17
CA GLU A 171 -47.98 -43.51 -8.21
C GLU A 171 -47.65 -44.23 -9.55
N ASN A 172 -47.01 -45.42 -9.60
CA ASN A 172 -46.33 -46.25 -8.58
C ASN A 172 -45.11 -46.99 -9.28
N VAL A 173 -44.46 -48.13 -8.92
CA VAL A 173 -44.69 -49.32 -8.07
C VAL A 173 -43.35 -49.79 -7.44
N THR A 174 -43.42 -50.55 -6.34
CA THR A 174 -42.39 -51.40 -5.66
C THR A 174 -41.85 -52.60 -6.49
N SER A 175 -40.87 -53.43 -6.09
CA SER A 175 -39.76 -53.42 -5.10
C SER A 175 -38.82 -54.63 -5.35
N ASP A 176 -37.68 -54.71 -4.62
CA ASP A 176 -36.84 -55.91 -4.36
C ASP A 176 -36.17 -56.61 -5.59
N GLN A 177 -35.06 -57.36 -5.50
CA GLN A 177 -34.41 -58.11 -4.41
C GLN A 177 -32.85 -58.08 -4.51
N VAL A 178 -32.16 -58.62 -3.50
CA VAL A 178 -30.72 -58.95 -3.54
C VAL A 178 -30.53 -60.48 -3.55
N PRO A 179 -29.77 -61.00 -4.51
CA PRO A 179 -28.61 -61.88 -4.21
C PRO A 179 -27.31 -61.18 -4.66
N ALA A 180 -26.23 -61.19 -3.88
CA ALA A 180 -25.33 -62.31 -3.54
C ALA A 180 -24.22 -62.53 -4.60
N GLU A 181 -23.06 -63.01 -4.15
CA GLU A 181 -21.76 -62.90 -4.83
C GLU A 181 -21.58 -63.87 -6.02
N GLU A 182 -20.85 -63.42 -7.05
CA GLU A 182 -20.02 -64.31 -7.88
C GLU A 182 -18.78 -63.55 -8.40
N ASP A 183 -17.68 -64.28 -8.66
CA ASP A 183 -16.32 -63.77 -8.88
C ASP A 183 -15.95 -63.70 -10.40
N TYR A 184 -14.67 -63.47 -10.73
CA TYR A 184 -14.03 -63.49 -12.06
C TYR A 184 -14.08 -62.21 -12.94
N ASN A 185 -13.16 -61.29 -12.63
CA ASN A 185 -12.06 -60.88 -13.54
C ASN A 185 -12.33 -60.84 -15.08
N SER A 186 -12.47 -59.63 -15.66
CA SER A 186 -12.19 -59.41 -17.10
C SER A 186 -11.87 -57.95 -17.49
N ASP A 187 -10.67 -57.46 -17.17
CA ASP A 187 -10.17 -56.11 -17.52
C ASP A 187 -9.90 -55.90 -19.05
N THR A 188 -10.33 -56.86 -19.89
CA THR A 188 -10.16 -56.88 -21.34
C THR A 188 -11.29 -56.20 -22.11
N GLY A 189 -12.47 -56.02 -21.50
CA GLY A 189 -13.67 -55.51 -22.18
C GLY A 189 -13.53 -54.08 -22.72
N MET A 190 -12.90 -53.18 -21.95
CA MET A 190 -12.77 -51.76 -22.34
C MET A 190 -11.74 -51.56 -23.47
N ILE A 191 -10.60 -52.24 -23.38
CA ILE A 191 -9.53 -52.19 -24.40
C ILE A 191 -10.04 -52.75 -25.74
N GLN A 192 -10.85 -53.82 -25.72
CA GLN A 192 -11.39 -54.41 -26.93
C GLN A 192 -12.48 -53.53 -27.58
N LYS A 193 -13.33 -52.85 -26.78
CA LYS A 193 -14.24 -51.81 -27.29
C LYS A 193 -13.46 -50.67 -27.98
N ILE A 194 -12.37 -50.18 -27.37
CA ILE A 194 -11.53 -49.12 -27.94
C ILE A 194 -10.88 -49.55 -29.26
N LYS A 195 -10.34 -50.78 -29.35
CA LYS A 195 -9.78 -51.33 -30.60
C LYS A 195 -10.83 -51.42 -31.72
N ASN A 196 -12.04 -51.84 -31.42
CA ASN A 196 -13.10 -51.95 -32.44
C ASN A 196 -13.55 -50.58 -32.96
N VAL A 197 -13.59 -49.55 -32.11
CA VAL A 197 -13.84 -48.16 -32.55
C VAL A 197 -12.72 -47.63 -33.44
N LEU A 198 -11.44 -47.91 -33.11
CA LEU A 198 -10.29 -47.49 -33.92
C LEU A 198 -10.23 -48.17 -35.30
N ASN A 199 -10.58 -49.46 -35.37
CA ASN A 199 -10.53 -50.23 -36.62
C ASN A 199 -11.68 -49.90 -37.60
N GLY A 200 -12.78 -49.30 -37.14
CA GLY A 200 -13.96 -48.99 -37.97
C GLY A 200 -13.93 -47.63 -38.68
N LEU A 201 -12.89 -46.81 -38.50
CA LEU A 201 -12.87 -45.42 -38.96
C LEU A 201 -12.21 -45.24 -40.34
N PRO A 202 -12.94 -44.76 -41.38
CA PRO A 202 -12.35 -44.49 -42.68
C PRO A 202 -11.28 -43.39 -42.60
N GLY A 203 -10.25 -43.47 -43.45
CA GLY A 203 -8.99 -42.72 -43.32
C GLY A 203 -9.07 -41.18 -43.31
N SER A 204 -10.23 -40.59 -43.61
CA SER A 204 -10.49 -39.15 -43.40
C SER A 204 -10.73 -38.78 -41.94
N LYS A 205 -11.32 -39.67 -41.13
CA LYS A 205 -11.64 -39.41 -39.70
C LYS A 205 -10.42 -39.48 -38.79
N TRP A 206 -9.40 -40.26 -39.15
CA TRP A 206 -8.12 -40.34 -38.43
C TRP A 206 -7.44 -38.97 -38.26
N MET A 207 -7.61 -38.05 -39.21
CA MET A 207 -7.05 -36.70 -39.12
C MET A 207 -7.62 -35.89 -37.94
N TYR A 208 -8.89 -36.11 -37.58
CA TYR A 208 -9.53 -35.46 -36.43
C TYR A 208 -9.10 -36.10 -35.09
N VAL A 209 -8.91 -37.41 -35.06
CA VAL A 209 -8.39 -38.12 -33.87
C VAL A 209 -6.96 -37.68 -33.56
N ILE A 210 -6.09 -37.62 -34.58
CA ILE A 210 -4.71 -37.12 -34.44
C ILE A 210 -4.71 -35.64 -34.06
N GLY A 211 -5.61 -34.83 -34.64
CA GLY A 211 -5.79 -33.42 -34.27
C GLY A 211 -6.20 -33.24 -32.80
N GLY A 212 -7.19 -33.99 -32.31
CA GLY A 212 -7.63 -33.96 -30.91
C GLY A 212 -6.54 -34.38 -29.93
N ILE A 213 -5.76 -35.42 -30.26
CA ILE A 213 -4.60 -35.84 -29.47
C ILE A 213 -3.53 -34.74 -29.46
N ALA A 214 -3.25 -34.09 -30.58
CA ALA A 214 -2.31 -32.97 -30.65
C ALA A 214 -2.76 -31.75 -29.81
N ILE A 215 -4.07 -31.44 -29.80
CA ILE A 215 -4.66 -30.38 -28.98
C ILE A 215 -4.55 -30.72 -27.47
N LEU A 216 -4.85 -31.96 -27.08
CA LEU A 216 -4.67 -32.42 -25.70
C LEU A 216 -3.21 -32.37 -25.24
N LEU A 217 -2.26 -32.75 -26.11
CA LEU A 217 -0.83 -32.63 -25.82
C LEU A 217 -0.38 -31.17 -25.71
N LEU A 218 -0.95 -30.25 -26.48
CA LEU A 218 -0.71 -28.80 -26.35
C LEU A 218 -1.25 -28.25 -25.03
N LEU A 219 -2.48 -28.59 -24.65
CA LEU A 219 -3.08 -28.22 -23.36
C LEU A 219 -2.24 -28.75 -22.18
N ALA A 220 -1.83 -30.02 -22.24
CA ALA A 220 -0.94 -30.61 -21.24
C ALA A 220 0.42 -29.90 -21.18
N ALA A 221 0.98 -29.49 -22.32
CA ALA A 221 2.23 -28.72 -22.38
C ALA A 221 2.09 -27.31 -21.78
N VAL A 222 0.95 -26.63 -21.97
CA VAL A 222 0.66 -25.33 -21.35
C VAL A 222 0.53 -25.47 -19.83
N ILE A 223 -0.25 -26.44 -19.34
CA ILE A 223 -0.41 -26.72 -17.91
C ILE A 223 0.95 -27.08 -17.27
N ALA A 224 1.74 -27.93 -17.94
CA ALA A 224 3.10 -28.25 -17.53
C ALA A 224 4.01 -27.01 -17.51
N MET A 225 3.88 -26.09 -18.48
CA MET A 225 4.63 -24.83 -18.48
C MET A 225 4.28 -23.96 -17.27
N PHE A 226 3.00 -23.83 -16.92
CA PHE A 226 2.56 -23.11 -15.72
C PHE A 226 3.10 -23.74 -14.44
N HIS A 227 3.00 -25.07 -14.29
CA HIS A 227 3.60 -25.78 -13.16
C HIS A 227 5.12 -25.59 -13.08
N ILE A 228 5.84 -25.65 -14.21
CA ILE A 228 7.28 -25.39 -14.28
C ILE A 228 7.59 -23.93 -13.92
N ARG A 229 6.78 -22.94 -14.34
CA ARG A 229 6.91 -21.52 -13.97
C ARG A 229 6.72 -21.33 -12.46
N ALA A 230 5.70 -21.96 -11.87
CA ALA A 230 5.43 -21.95 -10.43
C ALA A 230 6.56 -22.62 -9.63
N ILE A 231 7.05 -23.78 -10.07
CA ILE A 231 8.20 -24.49 -9.45
C ILE A 231 9.48 -23.65 -9.56
N ARG A 232 9.74 -22.99 -10.71
CA ARG A 232 10.87 -22.06 -10.87
C ARG A 232 10.76 -20.84 -9.95
N ARG A 233 9.56 -20.24 -9.80
CA ARG A 233 9.29 -19.17 -8.80
C ARG A 233 9.57 -19.68 -7.37
N ARG A 234 9.04 -20.85 -6.98
CA ARG A 234 9.28 -21.48 -5.66
C ARG A 234 10.76 -21.81 -5.42
N ARG A 235 11.50 -22.30 -6.43
CA ARG A 235 12.96 -22.56 -6.35
C ARG A 235 13.77 -21.28 -6.16
N LYS A 236 13.50 -20.20 -6.92
CA LYS A 236 14.16 -18.89 -6.73
C LYS A 236 13.90 -18.31 -5.33
N ARG A 237 12.67 -18.45 -4.78
CA ARG A 237 12.34 -18.02 -3.41
C ARG A 237 13.16 -18.82 -2.37
N ARG A 238 13.30 -20.14 -2.54
CA ARG A 238 14.15 -20.99 -1.67
C ARG A 238 15.65 -20.70 -1.78
N GLN A 239 16.18 -20.35 -2.96
CA GLN A 239 17.58 -19.94 -3.12
C GLN A 239 17.88 -18.63 -2.37
N ARG A 240 17.06 -17.59 -2.56
CA ARG A 240 17.18 -16.30 -1.84
C ARG A 240 17.13 -16.45 -0.31
N ILE A 241 16.35 -17.41 0.20
CA ILE A 241 16.31 -17.73 1.63
C ILE A 241 17.63 -18.38 2.09
N LYS A 242 18.17 -19.35 1.32
CA LYS A 242 19.46 -19.99 1.65
C LYS A 242 20.64 -19.01 1.56
N GLU A 243 20.63 -18.09 0.60
CA GLU A 243 21.65 -17.02 0.48
C GLU A 243 21.61 -16.08 1.70
N ARG A 244 20.41 -15.62 2.10
CA ARG A 244 20.23 -14.82 3.32
C ARG A 244 20.66 -15.57 4.59
N GLN A 245 20.42 -16.88 4.67
CA GLN A 245 20.89 -17.71 5.79
C GLN A 245 22.43 -17.86 5.79
N ARG A 246 23.07 -18.07 4.62
CA ARG A 246 24.54 -18.09 4.49
C ARG A 246 25.17 -16.77 4.92
N GLN A 247 24.70 -15.65 4.37
CA GLN A 247 25.20 -14.31 4.76
C GLN A 247 25.02 -14.05 6.27
N LYS A 248 23.92 -14.51 6.87
CA LYS A 248 23.70 -14.39 8.32
C LYS A 248 24.67 -15.27 9.14
N GLN A 249 24.99 -16.48 8.67
CA GLN A 249 26.02 -17.34 9.29
C GLN A 249 27.43 -16.78 9.11
N GLU A 250 27.75 -16.20 7.95
CA GLU A 250 29.04 -15.57 7.66
C GLU A 250 29.25 -14.31 8.51
N LEU A 251 28.24 -13.45 8.69
CA LEU A 251 28.30 -12.34 9.65
C LEU A 251 28.48 -12.81 11.10
N MET A 252 27.76 -13.85 11.52
CA MET A 252 27.90 -14.43 12.86
C MET A 252 29.32 -14.98 13.08
N GLY A 253 29.87 -15.70 12.11
CA GLY A 253 31.23 -16.23 12.15
C GLY A 253 32.31 -15.14 12.13
N ALA A 254 32.13 -14.07 11.35
CA ALA A 254 33.03 -12.92 11.33
C ALA A 254 33.00 -12.16 12.68
N SER A 255 31.82 -12.00 13.28
CA SER A 255 31.65 -11.37 14.59
C SER A 255 32.28 -12.21 15.72
N ALA A 256 32.11 -13.53 15.68
CA ALA A 256 32.78 -14.46 16.61
C ALA A 256 34.31 -14.42 16.47
N ARG A 257 34.84 -14.38 15.24
CA ARG A 257 36.29 -14.26 14.97
C ARG A 257 36.88 -12.94 15.50
N ARG A 258 36.16 -11.82 15.39
CA ARG A 258 36.57 -10.54 15.99
C ARG A 258 36.66 -10.63 17.52
N LYS A 259 35.62 -11.16 18.18
CA LYS A 259 35.64 -11.36 19.64
C LYS A 259 36.76 -12.30 20.12
N ALA A 260 37.13 -13.30 19.31
CA ALA A 260 38.27 -14.17 19.61
C ALA A 260 39.63 -13.44 19.51
N GLN A 261 39.76 -12.42 18.66
CA GLN A 261 40.98 -11.60 18.54
C GLN A 261 41.08 -10.50 19.60
N GLU A 262 39.96 -10.02 20.16
CA GLU A 262 39.98 -9.04 21.27
C GLU A 262 40.40 -9.65 22.61
N ASN A 263 40.26 -10.96 22.81
CA ASN A 263 40.55 -11.66 24.07
C ASN A 263 42.01 -12.14 24.24
N VAL A 264 42.98 -11.56 23.52
CA VAL A 264 44.41 -11.87 23.71
C VAL A 264 45.01 -10.94 24.78
N PRO A 265 45.42 -11.45 25.96
CA PRO A 265 45.94 -10.59 27.03
C PRO A 265 47.33 -10.04 26.68
N LYS A 266 47.48 -8.71 26.66
CA LYS A 266 48.80 -8.07 26.55
C LYS A 266 49.48 -7.98 27.92
N VAL A 267 50.73 -8.45 27.95
CA VAL A 267 51.61 -8.41 29.13
C VAL A 267 52.00 -6.97 29.49
N SER A 268 52.20 -6.71 30.77
CA SER A 268 52.56 -5.40 31.33
C SER A 268 53.99 -4.96 30.99
N GLY A 269 54.21 -3.65 30.81
CA GLY A 269 55.49 -3.10 30.36
C GLY A 269 55.77 -1.67 30.81
N GLN A 270 56.28 -1.52 32.04
CA GLN A 270 57.07 -0.41 32.60
C GLN A 270 56.49 1.02 32.68
N LYS A 271 56.96 1.74 33.71
CA LYS A 271 56.78 3.17 33.95
C LYS A 271 57.91 3.98 33.30
N THR A 272 57.67 5.27 33.04
CA THR A 272 58.69 6.31 33.20
C THR A 272 58.06 7.57 33.82
N ASP A 273 58.71 8.12 34.84
CA ASP A 273 58.30 9.36 35.51
C ASP A 273 58.91 10.60 34.82
N ARG A 274 58.20 11.74 34.85
CA ARG A 274 58.85 13.07 34.86
C ARG A 274 57.97 14.13 35.54
N LYS A 275 58.59 14.94 36.39
CA LYS A 275 58.00 16.08 37.11
C LYS A 275 58.31 17.40 36.39
N THR A 276 57.33 18.29 36.30
CA THR A 276 57.38 19.78 36.23
C THR A 276 55.94 20.27 36.01
N GLU A 277 55.43 21.37 36.59
CA GLU A 277 55.85 22.17 37.75
C GLU A 277 54.63 23.00 38.23
N LYS A 278 54.69 23.66 39.40
CA LYS A 278 53.58 24.48 39.93
C LYS A 278 53.87 25.99 39.80
N THR A 279 52.98 26.75 39.16
CA THR A 279 52.60 28.14 39.53
C THR A 279 51.37 28.58 38.75
N GLY A 280 50.56 29.49 39.31
CA GLY A 280 49.50 30.21 38.58
C GLY A 280 48.10 30.08 39.18
N SER A 281 47.76 30.94 40.14
CA SER A 281 46.36 31.19 40.51
C SER A 281 45.81 32.30 39.62
N GLY A 282 44.65 32.07 39.00
CA GLY A 282 43.98 33.04 38.14
C GLY A 282 42.52 32.64 37.95
N ALA A 283 41.58 33.50 38.33
CA ALA A 283 40.17 33.15 38.41
C ALA A 283 39.53 33.01 37.03
N GLU A 284 39.24 31.78 36.61
CA GLU A 284 38.40 31.54 35.43
C GLU A 284 36.97 31.13 35.83
N LYS A 285 35.98 31.73 35.15
CA LYS A 285 34.56 31.59 35.49
C LYS A 285 34.11 30.16 35.28
N GLN A 286 33.42 29.59 36.27
CA GLN A 286 32.71 28.32 36.11
C GLN A 286 31.58 28.47 35.07
N LYS A 287 31.90 28.23 33.79
CA LYS A 287 30.90 27.82 32.80
C LYS A 287 30.27 26.55 33.37
N LYS A 288 29.00 26.63 33.80
CA LYS A 288 28.20 25.45 34.13
C LYS A 288 28.21 24.55 32.90
N SER A 289 28.96 23.46 32.96
CA SER A 289 28.98 22.46 31.89
C SER A 289 27.60 21.84 31.83
N ALA A 290 26.79 22.28 30.86
CA ALA A 290 25.49 21.71 30.61
C ALA A 290 25.69 20.22 30.36
N LYS A 291 25.16 19.39 31.28
CA LYS A 291 25.39 17.95 31.33
C LYS A 291 24.75 17.32 30.09
N LYS A 292 25.51 17.22 29.00
CA LYS A 292 25.03 16.77 27.69
C LYS A 292 24.23 15.47 27.85
N THR A 293 22.95 15.51 27.49
CA THR A 293 22.11 14.33 27.35
C THR A 293 22.70 13.41 26.27
N PRO A 294 22.53 12.08 26.40
CA PRO A 294 23.11 11.14 25.45
C PRO A 294 22.46 11.29 24.06
N VAL A 295 23.26 11.16 23.01
CA VAL A 295 22.78 11.08 21.63
C VAL A 295 22.06 9.74 21.44
N VAL A 296 20.79 9.78 21.03
CA VAL A 296 19.94 8.58 20.79
C VAL A 296 19.73 8.29 19.31
N ILE A 297 19.85 9.31 18.45
CA ILE A 297 19.99 9.18 16.99
C ILE A 297 21.16 10.07 16.55
N SER A 298 22.10 9.51 15.80
CA SER A 298 23.13 10.27 15.09
C SER A 298 23.02 9.98 13.59
N VAL A 299 22.68 11.00 12.80
CA VAL A 299 22.65 10.97 11.34
C VAL A 299 23.99 11.52 10.84
N GLN A 300 24.76 10.70 10.13
CA GLN A 300 26.13 11.03 9.72
C GLN A 300 26.30 10.86 8.21
N ASP A 301 26.44 11.98 7.51
CA ASP A 301 26.75 12.08 6.07
C ASP A 301 25.78 11.32 5.15
N VAL A 302 24.50 11.32 5.50
CA VAL A 302 23.48 10.50 4.83
C VAL A 302 23.10 11.08 3.47
N CYS A 303 23.31 10.28 2.42
CA CYS A 303 22.80 10.55 1.08
C CYS A 303 21.87 9.42 0.63
N MET A 304 20.88 9.76 -0.20
CA MET A 304 19.96 8.79 -0.79
C MET A 304 19.67 9.13 -2.26
N TYR A 305 19.90 8.17 -3.14
CA TYR A 305 19.70 8.30 -4.58
C TYR A 305 18.74 7.22 -5.08
N PHE A 306 17.69 7.60 -5.79
CA PHE A 306 16.78 6.69 -6.47
C PHE A 306 17.08 6.68 -7.98
N LYS A 307 17.12 5.50 -8.60
CA LYS A 307 17.30 5.38 -10.06
C LYS A 307 15.94 5.29 -10.73
N ILE A 308 15.56 6.36 -11.42
CA ILE A 308 14.36 6.43 -12.25
C ILE A 308 14.75 5.98 -13.66
N ALA A 309 14.06 4.99 -14.22
CA ALA A 309 14.17 4.67 -15.64
C ALA A 309 13.59 5.83 -16.45
N LEU A 310 14.33 6.35 -17.42
CA LEU A 310 13.89 7.52 -18.20
C LEU A 310 12.92 7.17 -19.34
N ASP A 311 12.85 5.90 -19.70
CA ASP A 311 12.09 5.39 -20.83
C ASP A 311 11.22 4.22 -20.35
N GLY A 312 9.96 4.17 -20.79
CA GLY A 312 9.20 2.91 -20.87
C GLY A 312 9.93 1.88 -21.75
N SER A 313 9.52 0.61 -21.66
CA SER A 313 10.16 -0.47 -22.44
C SER A 313 9.18 -1.61 -22.72
N ASP A 314 8.20 -1.27 -23.53
CA ASP A 314 6.94 -2.00 -23.74
C ASP A 314 7.16 -3.22 -24.67
N SER A 315 8.39 -3.39 -25.17
CA SER A 315 8.82 -4.56 -25.92
C SER A 315 10.06 -5.24 -25.34
N LEU A 316 9.94 -6.55 -25.11
CA LEU A 316 11.05 -7.44 -24.74
C LEU A 316 12.22 -7.40 -25.75
N LYS A 317 11.93 -7.12 -27.03
CA LYS A 317 12.96 -6.90 -28.06
C LYS A 317 13.80 -5.68 -27.76
N GLU A 318 13.17 -4.58 -27.36
CA GLU A 318 13.85 -3.33 -27.08
C GLU A 318 14.69 -3.43 -25.80
N TYR A 319 14.17 -4.05 -24.74
CA TYR A 319 14.98 -4.40 -23.56
C TYR A 319 16.26 -5.16 -23.95
N MET A 320 16.15 -6.15 -24.85
CA MET A 320 17.30 -6.94 -25.29
C MET A 320 18.29 -6.13 -26.16
N ILE A 321 17.80 -5.23 -27.01
CA ILE A 321 18.62 -4.32 -27.82
C ILE A 321 19.32 -3.26 -26.94
N ARG A 322 18.62 -2.65 -25.98
CA ARG A 322 19.18 -1.66 -25.04
C ARG A 322 20.21 -2.29 -24.11
N ALA A 323 19.98 -3.53 -23.65
CA ALA A 323 20.95 -4.32 -22.90
C ALA A 323 22.23 -4.61 -23.70
N LEU A 324 22.11 -4.99 -24.98
CA LEU A 324 23.26 -5.18 -25.89
C LEU A 324 24.01 -3.87 -26.21
N LYS A 325 23.31 -2.72 -26.19
CA LYS A 325 23.90 -1.39 -26.42
C LYS A 325 24.40 -0.68 -25.16
N HIS A 326 24.22 -1.25 -23.96
CA HIS A 326 24.44 -0.56 -22.67
C HIS A 326 23.67 0.79 -22.51
N GLN A 327 22.56 0.97 -23.24
CA GLN A 327 21.84 2.25 -23.34
C GLN A 327 20.67 2.40 -22.35
N ASN A 328 20.73 1.75 -21.19
CA ASN A 328 19.73 1.91 -20.13
C ASN A 328 19.93 3.27 -19.44
N LYS A 329 19.27 4.32 -19.95
CA LYS A 329 19.30 5.66 -19.37
C LYS A 329 18.51 5.68 -18.06
N PHE A 330 19.20 5.86 -16.94
CA PHE A 330 18.59 6.15 -15.65
C PHE A 330 18.87 7.60 -15.26
N ARG A 331 17.85 8.31 -14.77
CA ARG A 331 18.05 9.56 -14.03
C ARG A 331 18.19 9.23 -12.55
N GLU A 332 19.26 9.70 -11.93
CA GLU A 332 19.42 9.59 -10.48
C GLU A 332 18.71 10.76 -9.80
N LEU A 333 17.61 10.47 -9.10
CA LEU A 333 16.92 11.41 -8.23
C LEU A 333 17.66 11.44 -6.88
N LYS A 334 18.35 12.54 -6.61
CA LYS A 334 19.00 12.83 -5.33
C LYS A 334 17.94 13.26 -4.31
N ALA A 335 17.53 12.36 -3.44
CA ALA A 335 16.49 12.59 -2.43
C ALA A 335 17.03 13.08 -1.08
N LEU A 336 18.28 12.74 -0.76
CA LEU A 336 19.03 13.28 0.39
C LEU A 336 20.50 13.48 0.01
N ASP A 337 21.12 14.52 0.54
CA ASP A 337 22.45 14.98 0.21
C ASP A 337 23.22 15.44 1.47
N HIS A 338 24.25 14.67 1.86
CA HIS A 338 25.17 14.92 2.96
C HIS A 338 24.50 15.36 4.30
N ILE A 339 23.31 14.82 4.59
CA ILE A 339 22.51 15.16 5.78
C ILE A 339 23.23 14.71 7.05
N SER A 340 23.40 15.61 8.02
CA SER A 340 24.17 15.36 9.24
C SER A 340 23.62 16.13 10.45
N PHE A 341 23.03 15.41 11.41
CA PHE A 341 22.59 15.97 12.69
C PHE A 341 22.47 14.90 13.79
N ASP A 342 22.64 15.31 15.04
CA ASP A 342 22.40 14.50 16.23
C ASP A 342 21.06 14.85 16.89
N VAL A 343 20.47 13.86 17.57
CA VAL A 343 19.30 13.98 18.44
C VAL A 343 19.65 13.42 19.81
N HIS A 344 19.54 14.25 20.84
CA HIS A 344 19.79 13.88 22.24
C HIS A 344 18.49 13.44 22.93
N GLN A 345 18.61 12.60 23.97
CA GLN A 345 17.48 12.15 24.77
C GLN A 345 16.67 13.33 25.32
N GLY A 346 15.35 13.30 25.11
CA GLY A 346 14.42 14.34 25.56
C GLY A 346 14.41 15.61 24.70
N GLU A 347 15.12 15.65 23.56
CA GLU A 347 14.88 16.68 22.55
C GLU A 347 13.62 16.37 21.73
N VAL A 348 12.85 17.41 21.44
CA VAL A 348 11.88 17.40 20.33
C VAL A 348 12.53 18.10 19.14
N VAL A 349 12.70 17.39 18.03
CA VAL A 349 13.41 17.87 16.83
C VAL A 349 12.46 17.91 15.63
N GLY A 350 12.18 19.12 15.16
CA GLY A 350 11.39 19.38 13.98
C GLY A 350 12.19 19.20 12.69
N ILE A 351 11.59 18.59 11.67
CA ILE A 351 12.12 18.48 10.31
C ILE A 351 11.16 19.23 9.37
N ILE A 352 11.63 20.33 8.80
CA ILE A 352 10.85 21.25 7.96
C ILE A 352 11.45 21.37 6.54
N GLY A 353 10.63 21.75 5.57
CA GLY A 353 10.99 21.90 4.16
C GLY A 353 9.80 21.62 3.24
N THR A 354 9.95 21.92 1.95
CA THR A 354 8.86 21.75 0.96
C THR A 354 8.45 20.28 0.71
N ASN A 355 7.41 20.08 -0.10
CA ASN A 355 7.02 18.74 -0.57
C ASN A 355 8.06 18.20 -1.56
N GLY A 356 8.43 16.93 -1.42
CA GLY A 356 9.54 16.33 -2.16
C GLY A 356 10.94 16.67 -1.63
N SER A 357 11.10 17.50 -0.59
CA SER A 357 12.43 17.93 -0.11
C SER A 357 13.30 16.84 0.55
N GLY A 358 12.75 15.65 0.79
CA GLY A 358 13.44 14.48 1.35
C GLY A 358 12.92 13.99 2.71
N LYS A 359 12.09 14.78 3.40
CA LYS A 359 11.62 14.56 4.79
C LYS A 359 11.28 13.09 5.14
N SER A 360 10.28 12.50 4.50
CA SER A 360 9.84 11.13 4.79
C SER A 360 10.82 10.04 4.30
N THR A 361 11.74 10.37 3.38
CA THR A 361 12.86 9.46 3.01
C THR A 361 13.88 9.41 4.15
N LEU A 362 14.21 10.55 4.75
CA LEU A 362 15.05 10.61 5.95
C LEU A 362 14.39 9.86 7.11
N LEU A 363 13.09 10.03 7.34
CA LEU A 363 12.39 9.26 8.40
C LEU A 363 12.46 7.76 8.18
N LYS A 364 12.27 7.26 6.95
CA LYS A 364 12.40 5.83 6.62
C LYS A 364 13.82 5.30 6.86
N ILE A 365 14.85 6.14 6.68
CA ILE A 365 16.24 5.79 7.00
C ILE A 365 16.50 5.84 8.52
N VAL A 366 15.93 6.82 9.23
CA VAL A 366 16.06 6.96 10.69
C VAL A 366 15.31 5.86 11.45
N SER A 367 14.11 5.44 11.01
CA SER A 367 13.42 4.25 11.53
C SER A 367 14.10 2.94 11.12
N GLY A 368 14.84 2.93 10.01
CA GLY A 368 15.51 1.75 9.48
C GLY A 368 14.65 0.88 8.55
N ALA A 369 13.46 1.37 8.14
CA ALA A 369 12.69 0.79 7.05
C ALA A 369 13.43 0.86 5.70
N MET A 370 14.38 1.79 5.56
CA MET A 370 15.25 1.96 4.39
C MET A 370 16.72 2.09 4.83
N GLY A 371 17.65 1.58 4.02
CA GLY A 371 19.08 1.86 4.14
C GLY A 371 19.48 3.05 3.26
N PRO A 372 20.39 3.93 3.69
CA PRO A 372 20.88 5.03 2.85
C PRO A 372 21.81 4.50 1.74
N THR A 373 22.05 5.30 0.71
CA THR A 373 23.03 4.95 -0.34
C THR A 373 24.47 5.15 0.15
N SER A 374 24.71 6.19 0.95
CA SER A 374 25.98 6.46 1.63
C SER A 374 25.74 7.17 2.97
N GLY A 375 26.78 7.26 3.80
CA GLY A 375 26.63 7.68 5.19
C GLY A 375 26.06 6.57 6.08
N LYS A 376 25.61 6.94 7.28
CA LYS A 376 25.04 6.00 8.27
C LYS A 376 24.12 6.70 9.27
N VAL A 377 23.18 5.95 9.84
CA VAL A 377 22.42 6.38 11.03
C VAL A 377 22.72 5.44 12.20
N ILE A 378 23.22 6.00 13.30
CA ILE A 378 23.46 5.28 14.55
C ILE A 378 22.27 5.56 15.47
N ALA A 379 21.41 4.56 15.68
CA ALA A 379 20.30 4.62 16.63
C ALA A 379 19.87 3.21 17.04
N ASN A 380 19.30 3.06 18.24
CA ASN A 380 18.71 1.78 18.65
C ASN A 380 17.33 1.61 17.99
N LYS A 381 17.29 0.99 16.81
CA LYS A 381 16.06 0.81 16.01
C LYS A 381 14.91 0.13 16.76
N LYS A 382 15.18 -0.67 17.80
CA LYS A 382 14.13 -1.28 18.65
C LYS A 382 13.43 -0.29 19.60
N LYS A 383 14.01 0.89 19.81
CA LYS A 383 13.49 1.99 20.64
C LYS A 383 12.79 3.07 19.82
N ILE A 384 12.74 2.93 18.49
CA ILE A 384 12.11 3.88 17.57
C ILE A 384 10.73 3.38 17.18
N GLN A 385 9.71 4.19 17.42
CA GLN A 385 8.35 3.98 16.92
C GLN A 385 8.06 5.00 15.82
N LEU A 386 7.79 4.52 14.60
CA LEU A 386 7.36 5.36 13.48
C LEU A 386 5.83 5.28 13.38
N LEU A 387 5.16 6.42 13.55
CA LEU A 387 3.73 6.50 13.28
C LEU A 387 3.52 6.74 11.78
N THR A 388 3.23 5.66 11.04
CA THR A 388 2.60 5.72 9.72
C THR A 388 1.19 5.17 9.82
N LEU A 389 0.20 6.02 9.56
CA LEU A 389 -1.21 5.69 9.72
C LEU A 389 -1.72 4.88 8.52
N GLY A 390 -2.66 3.97 8.76
CA GLY A 390 -3.21 3.07 7.73
C GLY A 390 -2.23 1.98 7.22
N THR A 391 -0.94 2.03 7.55
CA THR A 391 0.04 1.04 7.07
C THR A 391 0.06 -0.21 7.95
N GLY A 392 -0.37 -1.35 7.38
CA GLY A 392 -0.38 -2.64 8.08
C GLY A 392 -1.77 -3.27 8.23
N PHE A 393 -2.83 -2.52 7.87
CA PHE A 393 -4.18 -3.06 7.79
C PHE A 393 -4.33 -4.06 6.65
N ASP A 394 -5.07 -5.14 6.92
CA ASP A 394 -5.61 -6.05 5.92
C ASP A 394 -7.11 -5.72 5.73
N ARG A 395 -7.49 -5.43 4.48
CA ARG A 395 -8.84 -4.96 4.14
C ARG A 395 -9.92 -6.05 4.26
N GLU A 396 -9.56 -7.33 4.24
CA GLU A 396 -10.51 -8.44 4.37
C GLU A 396 -10.74 -8.91 5.81
N LEU A 397 -9.88 -8.51 6.75
CA LEU A 397 -10.02 -8.80 8.18
C LEU A 397 -10.93 -7.76 8.86
N THR A 398 -11.52 -8.14 10.00
CA THR A 398 -12.32 -7.22 10.81
C THR A 398 -11.47 -6.11 11.43
N ALA A 399 -12.11 -5.02 11.88
CA ALA A 399 -11.42 -3.97 12.62
C ALA A 399 -10.78 -4.49 13.92
N ARG A 400 -11.44 -5.42 14.62
CA ARG A 400 -10.89 -6.15 15.78
C ARG A 400 -9.62 -6.91 15.42
N GLU A 401 -9.67 -7.75 14.38
CA GLU A 401 -8.50 -8.50 13.90
C GLU A 401 -7.35 -7.57 13.49
N ASN A 402 -7.68 -6.42 12.87
CA ASN A 402 -6.73 -5.40 12.49
C ASN A 402 -6.06 -4.68 13.67
N VAL A 403 -6.72 -4.53 14.83
CA VAL A 403 -6.07 -4.06 16.07
C VAL A 403 -4.93 -5.00 16.47
N TYR A 404 -5.18 -6.31 16.46
CA TYR A 404 -4.15 -7.31 16.77
C TYR A 404 -3.03 -7.35 15.73
N LEU A 405 -3.38 -7.30 14.43
CA LEU A 405 -2.40 -7.31 13.33
C LEU A 405 -1.47 -6.09 13.38
N ASN A 406 -2.01 -4.87 13.46
CA ASN A 406 -1.22 -3.65 13.49
C ASN A 406 -0.43 -3.53 14.81
N GLY A 407 -1.01 -3.92 15.94
CA GLY A 407 -0.29 -3.97 17.22
C GLY A 407 0.92 -4.90 17.18
N ALA A 408 0.77 -6.10 16.59
CA ALA A 408 1.87 -7.04 16.39
C ALA A 408 2.95 -6.53 15.40
N ILE A 409 2.56 -5.79 14.36
CA ILE A 409 3.47 -5.13 13.41
C ILE A 409 4.30 -4.03 14.11
N ILE A 410 3.67 -3.24 14.99
CA ILE A 410 4.32 -2.18 15.79
C ILE A 410 5.18 -2.77 16.92
N GLY A 411 4.92 -4.02 17.31
CA GLY A 411 5.75 -4.79 18.26
C GLY A 411 5.18 -4.89 19.67
N TYR A 412 3.87 -4.69 19.84
CA TYR A 412 3.16 -5.02 21.06
C TYR A 412 3.03 -6.56 21.22
N THR A 413 2.90 -7.05 22.45
CA THR A 413 2.52 -8.45 22.70
C THR A 413 1.01 -8.59 22.68
N LYS A 414 0.46 -9.81 22.55
CA LYS A 414 -0.99 -10.02 22.51
C LYS A 414 -1.64 -9.52 23.81
N GLU A 415 -1.01 -9.82 24.95
CA GLU A 415 -1.49 -9.51 26.29
C GLU A 415 -1.61 -8.00 26.52
N TYR A 416 -0.68 -7.20 25.99
CA TYR A 416 -0.73 -5.74 26.04
C TYR A 416 -1.79 -5.15 25.10
N ILE A 417 -2.12 -5.85 24.00
CA ILE A 417 -3.25 -5.49 23.14
C ILE A 417 -4.57 -5.87 23.81
N ASP A 418 -4.66 -7.03 24.45
CA ASP A 418 -5.81 -7.47 25.24
C ASP A 418 -6.14 -6.48 26.37
N GLU A 419 -5.13 -6.04 27.13
CA GLU A 419 -5.25 -5.05 28.22
C GLU A 419 -5.74 -3.66 27.72
N LYS A 420 -5.32 -3.26 26.52
CA LYS A 420 -5.57 -1.94 25.96
C LYS A 420 -6.69 -1.88 24.92
N TYR A 421 -7.33 -3.00 24.60
CA TYR A 421 -8.29 -3.10 23.49
C TYR A 421 -9.41 -2.07 23.62
N ASP A 422 -10.07 -1.99 24.78
CA ASP A 422 -11.18 -1.08 25.00
C ASP A 422 -10.74 0.40 25.02
N GLU A 423 -9.49 0.71 25.43
CA GLU A 423 -8.94 2.07 25.31
C GLU A 423 -8.71 2.45 23.84
N ILE A 424 -8.22 1.51 23.00
CA ILE A 424 -8.04 1.73 21.56
C ILE A 424 -9.38 2.00 20.89
N VAL A 425 -10.38 1.16 21.13
CA VAL A 425 -11.73 1.30 20.54
C VAL A 425 -12.37 2.62 20.94
N LYS A 426 -12.37 2.95 22.24
CA LYS A 426 -12.92 4.20 22.77
C LYS A 426 -12.12 5.45 22.41
N PHE A 427 -10.81 5.31 22.13
CA PHE A 427 -10.04 6.41 21.55
C PHE A 427 -10.42 6.62 20.09
N ALA A 428 -10.61 5.56 19.30
CA ALA A 428 -11.05 5.64 17.91
C ALA A 428 -12.53 6.07 17.76
N GLU A 429 -13.35 5.83 18.78
CA GLU A 429 -14.81 5.99 18.81
C GLU A 429 -15.45 5.19 17.67
N LEU A 430 -15.29 3.86 17.75
CA LEU A 430 -15.68 2.87 16.74
C LEU A 430 -16.33 1.62 17.37
N GLU A 431 -16.89 1.76 18.57
CA GLU A 431 -17.44 0.68 19.39
C GLU A 431 -18.37 -0.28 18.62
N GLY A 432 -19.29 0.26 17.81
CA GLY A 432 -20.21 -0.54 16.98
C GLY A 432 -19.61 -1.16 15.71
N PHE A 433 -18.42 -0.72 15.30
CA PHE A 433 -17.80 -1.09 14.01
C PHE A 433 -16.69 -2.14 14.15
N MET A 434 -16.45 -2.70 15.34
CA MET A 434 -15.27 -3.54 15.57
C MET A 434 -15.31 -4.93 14.90
N GLU A 435 -16.50 -5.47 14.60
CA GLU A 435 -16.63 -6.71 13.83
C GLU A 435 -16.72 -6.49 12.31
N GLU A 436 -16.86 -5.24 11.86
CA GLU A 436 -16.92 -4.91 10.43
C GLU A 436 -15.55 -5.04 9.75
N ARG A 437 -15.55 -5.37 8.45
CA ARG A 437 -14.31 -5.49 7.66
C ARG A 437 -13.75 -4.12 7.36
N VAL A 438 -12.42 -3.99 7.40
CA VAL A 438 -11.76 -2.68 7.18
C VAL A 438 -11.90 -2.15 5.74
N LYS A 439 -12.33 -2.96 4.77
CA LYS A 439 -12.78 -2.44 3.45
C LYS A 439 -14.10 -1.66 3.50
N ASN A 440 -14.93 -1.87 4.52
CA ASN A 440 -16.18 -1.13 4.77
C ASN A 440 -15.92 0.13 5.62
N PHE A 441 -14.67 0.47 5.93
CA PHE A 441 -14.33 1.65 6.72
C PHE A 441 -14.03 2.85 5.82
N SER A 442 -14.67 3.99 6.12
CA SER A 442 -14.26 5.27 5.54
C SER A 442 -12.78 5.57 5.83
N SER A 443 -12.13 6.36 4.97
CA SER A 443 -10.74 6.77 5.16
C SER A 443 -10.50 7.50 6.51
N GLY A 444 -11.54 8.15 7.04
CA GLY A 444 -11.59 8.70 8.40
C GLY A 444 -11.49 7.61 9.46
N MET A 445 -12.36 6.59 9.43
CA MET A 445 -12.37 5.47 10.39
C MET A 445 -11.04 4.71 10.40
N VAL A 446 -10.46 4.40 9.22
CA VAL A 446 -9.14 3.76 9.11
C VAL A 446 -8.05 4.63 9.75
N SER A 447 -8.10 5.95 9.54
CA SER A 447 -7.13 6.88 10.13
C SER A 447 -7.29 7.00 11.65
N ARG A 448 -8.53 7.02 12.15
CA ARG A 448 -8.88 7.08 13.58
C ARG A 448 -8.40 5.83 14.31
N LEU A 449 -8.71 4.64 13.79
CA LEU A 449 -8.29 3.36 14.34
C LEU A 449 -6.76 3.19 14.28
N GLY A 450 -6.15 3.53 13.14
CA GLY A 450 -4.70 3.50 12.98
C GLY A 450 -3.97 4.42 13.96
N PHE A 451 -4.53 5.61 14.24
CA PHE A 451 -3.98 6.53 15.24
C PHE A 451 -4.11 5.95 16.64
N ALA A 452 -5.29 5.46 17.02
CA ALA A 452 -5.53 4.87 18.33
C ALA A 452 -4.55 3.72 18.64
N ILE A 453 -4.40 2.75 17.73
CA ILE A 453 -3.45 1.63 17.87
C ILE A 453 -2.00 2.16 17.97
N ALA A 454 -1.62 3.14 17.15
CA ALA A 454 -0.25 3.62 17.11
C ALA A 454 0.12 4.57 18.27
N THR A 455 -0.86 5.16 18.97
CA THR A 455 -0.66 6.05 20.14
C THR A 455 -1.20 5.51 21.48
N MET A 456 -1.56 4.22 21.56
CA MET A 456 -1.95 3.57 22.83
C MET A 456 -0.77 3.33 23.78
N ARG A 457 0.46 3.32 23.26
CA ARG A 457 1.65 2.90 24.00
C ARG A 457 2.12 3.95 24.99
N ASP A 458 2.47 3.48 26.19
CA ASP A 458 3.25 4.24 27.16
C ASP A 458 4.53 4.84 26.55
N THR A 459 4.87 6.05 27.00
CA THR A 459 5.95 6.94 26.51
C THR A 459 7.13 6.22 25.83
N PRO A 460 7.22 6.23 24.48
CA PRO A 460 8.32 5.61 23.77
C PRO A 460 9.63 6.40 23.92
N ASP A 461 10.76 5.69 23.98
CA ASP A 461 12.10 6.30 24.02
C ASP A 461 12.34 7.32 22.89
N VAL A 462 11.93 6.94 21.67
CA VAL A 462 12.02 7.73 20.44
C VAL A 462 10.73 7.56 19.62
N LEU A 463 9.97 8.64 19.49
CA LEU A 463 8.78 8.73 18.65
C LEU A 463 9.12 9.44 17.34
N ILE A 464 8.56 8.98 16.21
CA ILE A 464 8.64 9.66 14.91
C ILE A 464 7.23 9.90 14.38
N LEU A 465 6.93 11.16 14.08
CA LEU A 465 5.66 11.65 13.55
C LEU A 465 5.86 12.11 12.08
N ASP A 466 5.26 11.42 11.10
CA ASP A 466 5.27 11.79 9.68
C ASP A 466 3.91 12.38 9.29
N GLU A 467 3.73 13.70 9.50
CA GLU A 467 2.53 14.49 9.20
C GLU A 467 1.19 14.06 9.87
N VAL A 468 1.23 13.07 10.78
CA VAL A 468 0.10 12.46 11.53
C VAL A 468 -0.72 13.40 12.44
N LEU A 469 -0.50 14.71 12.40
CA LEU A 469 -1.21 15.72 13.21
C LEU A 469 -2.53 16.21 12.57
N SER A 470 -2.85 15.75 11.35
CA SER A 470 -3.97 16.24 10.53
C SER A 470 -4.95 15.13 10.13
N VAL A 471 -5.22 14.17 11.00
CA VAL A 471 -6.11 13.03 10.71
C VAL A 471 -7.45 13.07 11.44
N GLY A 472 -8.48 12.58 10.76
CA GLY A 472 -9.87 12.64 11.21
C GLY A 472 -10.53 14.01 10.98
N ASP A 473 -11.77 14.09 11.42
CA ASP A 473 -12.58 15.30 11.54
C ASP A 473 -11.98 16.33 12.53
N MET A 474 -12.60 17.50 12.66
CA MET A 474 -12.10 18.59 13.52
C MET A 474 -11.98 18.17 15.01
N PHE A 475 -12.94 17.40 15.52
CA PHE A 475 -12.95 16.95 16.92
C PHE A 475 -11.87 15.88 17.15
N PHE A 476 -11.75 14.91 16.25
CA PHE A 476 -10.72 13.88 16.33
C PHE A 476 -9.31 14.44 16.14
N ARG A 477 -9.12 15.47 15.29
CA ARG A 477 -7.84 16.20 15.17
C ARG A 477 -7.47 16.87 16.50
N LYS A 478 -8.42 17.45 17.22
CA LYS A 478 -8.21 18.05 18.55
C LYS A 478 -7.83 16.98 19.59
N LYS A 479 -8.51 15.83 19.58
CA LYS A 479 -8.22 14.64 20.42
C LYS A 479 -6.80 14.08 20.14
N SER A 480 -6.47 13.92 18.87
CA SER A 480 -5.16 13.45 18.38
C SER A 480 -4.02 14.39 18.75
N HIS A 481 -4.22 15.70 18.58
CA HIS A 481 -3.25 16.71 19.00
C HIS A 481 -3.01 16.64 20.52
N ALA A 482 -4.06 16.52 21.34
CA ALA A 482 -3.92 16.41 22.79
C ALA A 482 -3.10 15.16 23.21
N ARG A 483 -3.38 13.98 22.63
CA ARG A 483 -2.60 12.75 22.88
C ARG A 483 -1.14 12.88 22.43
N ILE A 484 -0.85 13.54 21.31
CA ILE A 484 0.55 13.81 20.91
C ILE A 484 1.24 14.81 21.85
N GLN A 485 0.54 15.84 22.35
CA GLN A 485 1.10 16.74 23.36
C GLN A 485 1.42 16.01 24.66
N GLU A 486 0.56 15.11 25.11
CA GLU A 486 0.80 14.23 26.27
C GLU A 486 2.07 13.38 26.08
N MET A 487 2.22 12.71 24.93
CA MET A 487 3.42 11.92 24.59
C MET A 487 4.71 12.77 24.47
N ILE A 488 4.61 14.05 24.09
CA ILE A 488 5.74 14.98 24.06
C ILE A 488 6.13 15.40 25.48
N HIS A 489 5.16 15.78 26.31
CA HIS A 489 5.41 16.32 27.65
C HIS A 489 5.81 15.26 28.68
N SER A 490 5.54 13.98 28.44
CA SER A 490 6.01 12.88 29.29
C SER A 490 7.51 12.56 29.16
N GLY A 491 8.26 13.31 28.34
CA GLY A 491 9.72 13.24 28.26
C GLY A 491 10.27 12.29 27.18
N ALA A 492 9.43 11.88 26.22
CA ALA A 492 9.89 11.18 25.03
C ALA A 492 10.93 12.00 24.25
N THR A 493 11.82 11.32 23.52
CA THR A 493 12.55 11.97 22.43
C THR A 493 11.65 11.93 21.19
N VAL A 494 11.43 13.06 20.51
CA VAL A 494 10.43 13.10 19.43
C VAL A 494 11.01 13.72 18.16
N LEU A 495 10.84 13.04 17.03
CA LEU A 495 11.15 13.54 15.69
C LEU A 495 9.84 13.90 14.97
N ILE A 496 9.65 15.16 14.60
CA ILE A 496 8.40 15.64 14.00
C ILE A 496 8.67 16.16 12.59
N VAL A 497 8.12 15.51 11.56
CA VAL A 497 8.00 16.11 10.24
C VAL A 497 6.74 16.96 10.18
N SER A 498 6.89 18.22 9.77
CA SER A 498 5.75 19.09 9.46
C SER A 498 6.16 20.16 8.44
N HIS A 499 5.22 20.53 7.57
CA HIS A 499 5.28 21.73 6.76
C HIS A 499 4.81 22.99 7.51
N SER A 500 4.15 22.85 8.66
CA SER A 500 3.65 23.96 9.50
C SER A 500 4.75 24.52 10.39
N THR A 501 5.13 25.78 10.17
CA THR A 501 6.08 26.49 11.04
C THR A 501 5.55 26.66 12.46
N ASP A 502 4.26 26.91 12.64
CA ASP A 502 3.61 27.02 13.95
C ASP A 502 3.75 25.73 14.78
N THR A 503 3.58 24.57 14.15
CA THR A 503 3.77 23.26 14.77
C THR A 503 5.23 23.04 15.20
N ILE A 504 6.21 23.49 14.41
CA ILE A 504 7.62 23.40 14.79
C ILE A 504 7.95 24.40 15.92
N LEU A 505 7.44 25.63 15.87
CA LEU A 505 7.69 26.70 16.83
C LEU A 505 7.09 26.43 18.22
N LYS A 506 5.92 25.80 18.30
CA LYS A 506 5.24 25.48 19.57
C LYS A 506 5.85 24.26 20.27
N ASN A 507 6.22 23.24 19.50
CA ASN A 507 6.47 21.90 20.04
C ASN A 507 7.95 21.50 20.08
N CYS A 508 8.79 22.08 19.22
CA CYS A 508 10.17 21.62 19.07
C CYS A 508 11.15 22.40 19.95
N THR A 509 12.19 21.69 20.42
CA THR A 509 13.38 22.28 21.08
C THR A 509 14.48 22.64 20.08
N LYS A 510 14.49 22.00 18.91
CA LYS A 510 15.46 22.18 17.81
C LYS A 510 14.76 21.96 16.48
N ALA A 511 15.26 22.57 15.41
CA ALA A 511 14.75 22.34 14.06
C ALA A 511 15.88 22.02 13.07
N VAL A 512 15.53 21.25 12.03
CA VAL A 512 16.35 20.84 10.89
C VAL A 512 15.57 21.21 9.63
N TRP A 513 16.10 22.13 8.81
CA TRP A 513 15.52 22.47 7.51
C TRP A 513 16.25 21.72 6.39
N ILE A 514 15.49 20.96 5.60
CA ILE A 514 15.97 20.20 4.44
C ILE A 514 15.22 20.66 3.20
N GLU A 515 15.96 21.15 2.20
CA GLU A 515 15.38 21.71 0.98
C GLU A 515 16.05 21.13 -0.27
N LYS A 516 15.23 20.65 -1.21
CA LYS A 516 15.67 19.98 -2.44
C LYS A 516 16.75 18.90 -2.16
N GLY A 517 16.55 18.11 -1.09
CA GLY A 517 17.46 17.05 -0.62
C GLY A 517 18.64 17.51 0.25
N VAL A 518 18.89 18.81 0.40
CA VAL A 518 20.08 19.36 1.09
C VAL A 518 19.71 19.94 2.45
N GLN A 519 20.48 19.63 3.50
CA GLN A 519 20.35 20.27 4.81
C GLN A 519 20.76 21.75 4.72
N LYS A 520 19.80 22.67 4.92
CA LYS A 520 20.01 24.12 4.82
C LYS A 520 20.40 24.76 6.15
N MET A 521 19.76 24.34 7.24
CA MET A 521 20.01 24.88 8.57
C MET A 521 19.65 23.86 9.67
N VAL A 522 20.39 23.89 10.77
CA VAL A 522 20.05 23.20 12.02
C VAL A 522 20.29 24.18 13.17
N GLY A 523 19.31 24.38 14.05
CA GLY A 523 19.39 25.42 15.07
C GLY A 523 18.13 25.56 15.91
N ALA A 524 17.94 26.73 16.54
CA ALA A 524 16.74 27.00 17.30
C ALA A 524 15.51 27.10 16.37
N PRO A 525 14.32 26.59 16.76
CA PRO A 525 13.12 26.62 15.92
C PRO A 525 12.80 27.99 15.35
N LYS A 526 12.94 29.06 16.16
CA LYS A 526 12.69 30.45 15.72
C LYS A 526 13.59 30.89 14.57
N GLU A 527 14.87 30.56 14.64
CA GLU A 527 15.86 30.93 13.62
C GLU A 527 15.63 30.15 12.32
N VAL A 528 15.41 28.83 12.44
CA VAL A 528 15.20 27.93 11.30
C VAL A 528 13.88 28.21 10.59
N CYS A 529 12.79 28.45 11.33
CA CYS A 529 11.50 28.78 10.73
C CYS A 529 11.51 30.17 10.07
N ALA A 530 12.20 31.17 10.65
CA ALA A 530 12.36 32.47 10.01
C ALA A 530 13.15 32.38 8.70
N ALA A 531 14.25 31.61 8.69
CA ALA A 531 15.04 31.37 7.47
C ALA A 531 14.22 30.64 6.38
N TYR A 532 13.41 29.64 6.77
CA TYR A 532 12.51 28.93 5.86
C TYR A 532 11.39 29.82 5.30
N GLN A 533 10.80 30.69 6.13
CA GLN A 533 9.78 31.65 5.70
C GLN A 533 10.35 32.69 4.72
N ALA A 534 11.54 33.24 5.00
CA ALA A 534 12.23 34.15 4.10
C ALA A 534 12.57 33.48 2.76
N TYR A 535 13.00 32.21 2.77
CA TYR A 535 13.23 31.44 1.54
C TYR A 535 11.95 31.30 0.70
N GLY A 536 10.82 30.96 1.33
CA GLY A 536 9.51 30.87 0.65
C GLY A 536 8.92 32.20 0.16
N GLN A 537 9.52 33.34 0.53
CA GLN A 537 9.19 34.68 0.03
C GLN A 537 10.12 35.17 -1.08
N GLY A 538 11.34 34.62 -1.19
CA GLY A 538 12.33 35.00 -2.21
C GLY A 538 12.25 34.22 -3.53
N ASP A 539 11.58 33.06 -3.55
CA ASP A 539 11.29 32.25 -4.75
C ASP A 539 9.91 32.62 -5.37
N ARG A 540 9.48 33.89 -5.29
CA ARG A 540 8.19 34.40 -5.83
C ARG A 540 8.37 35.65 -6.69
#